data_AF-A0A0S4XGH5-F1
#
_entry.id   AF-A0A0S4XGH5-F1
#
_cell.length_a   1.000
_cell.length_b   1.000
_cell.length_c   1.000
_cell.angle_alpha   90.00
_cell.angle_beta   90.00
_cell.angle_gamma   90.00
#
_symmetry.space_group_name_H-M   'P 1'
#
loop_
_entity.id
_entity.type
_entity.pdbx_description
1 polymer ?
#
loop_
_entity_poly.entity_id
_entity_poly.type
_entity_poly.pdbx_seq_one_letter_code
_entity_poly.pdbx_strand_id
1 'polypeptide(L)'
;MFDWAARNLPARLRNGVDYVFISYYEDDCKIAPPDWDAVFARLGGLFPHAALGFGEVGTRHADRKRALIAHYYGLTVHHPRYVGGYFWWYFRQDMVPRSRPLWRDIDDAFRAMPAPLTR
;
A
#
# COMPACT_ATOMS: atom_id res chain seq x y z
N MET A 1 11.05 1.91 9.78
CA MET A 1 9.74 2.15 10.41
C MET A 1 9.49 1.32 11.67
N PHE A 2 9.74 0.01 11.67
CA PHE A 2 9.38 -0.88 12.79
C PHE A 2 9.98 -0.47 14.13
N ASP A 3 11.28 -0.15 14.19
CA ASP A 3 11.94 0.21 15.44
C ASP A 3 11.41 1.55 15.98
N TRP A 4 11.05 2.48 15.09
CA TRP A 4 10.41 3.73 15.49
C TRP A 4 9.03 3.46 16.07
N ALA A 5 8.21 2.64 15.39
CA ALA A 5 6.87 2.31 15.86
C ALA A 5 6.90 1.55 17.20
N ALA A 6 7.82 0.60 17.37
CA ALA A 6 7.99 -0.13 18.63
C ALA A 6 8.43 0.77 19.79
N ARG A 7 9.30 1.76 19.52
CA ARG A 7 9.79 2.71 20.52
C ARG A 7 8.79 3.81 20.89
N ASN A 8 8.01 4.28 19.92
CA ASN A 8 7.22 5.51 20.08
C ASN A 8 5.72 5.25 20.24
N LEU A 9 5.20 4.09 19.85
CA LEU A 9 3.77 3.80 19.95
C LEU A 9 3.47 2.98 21.22
N PRO A 10 2.55 3.46 22.08
CA PRO A 10 2.20 2.73 23.30
C PRO A 10 1.49 1.42 22.95
N ALA A 11 1.61 0.43 23.83
CA ALA A 11 1.01 -0.90 23.63
C ALA A 11 -0.50 -0.83 23.34
N ARG A 12 -1.22 0.09 23.99
CA ARG A 12 -2.66 0.29 23.74
C ARG A 12 -2.98 0.63 22.29
N LEU A 13 -2.13 1.41 21.61
CA LEU A 13 -2.34 1.76 20.22
C LEU A 13 -2.02 0.56 19.33
N ARG A 14 -0.88 -0.10 19.59
CA ARG A 14 -0.46 -1.27 18.82
C ARG A 14 -1.45 -2.44 18.87
N ASN A 15 -2.16 -2.57 20.00
CA ASN A 15 -3.17 -3.61 20.19
C ASN A 15 -4.62 -3.12 19.96
N GLY A 16 -4.86 -1.83 19.74
CA GLY A 16 -6.21 -1.27 19.77
C GLY A 16 -6.74 -0.76 18.43
N VAL A 17 -5.92 -0.79 17.37
CA VAL A 17 -6.32 -0.30 16.05
C VAL A 17 -6.81 -1.43 15.16
N ASP A 18 -7.88 -1.16 14.41
CA ASP A 18 -8.44 -2.11 13.45
C ASP A 18 -7.66 -2.16 12.13
N TYR A 19 -6.95 -1.08 11.78
CA TYR A 19 -6.19 -0.97 10.53
C TYR A 19 -4.84 -0.32 10.76
N VAL A 20 -3.81 -0.82 10.06
CA VAL A 20 -2.49 -0.19 9.99
C VAL A 20 -1.99 -0.25 8.56
N PHE A 21 -1.76 0.93 7.99
CA PHE A 21 -1.40 1.09 6.60
C PHE A 21 -0.03 1.75 6.43
N ILE A 22 0.76 1.22 5.48
CA ILE A 22 2.08 1.75 5.13
C ILE A 22 1.93 2.74 3.98
N SER A 23 2.46 3.96 4.15
CA SER A 23 2.70 4.85 3.01
C SER A 23 4.12 4.63 2.51
N TYR A 24 4.28 4.31 1.22
CA TYR A 24 5.57 4.00 0.63
C TYR A 24 5.75 4.70 -0.72
N TYR A 25 6.84 5.47 -0.79
CA TYR A 25 7.20 6.27 -1.93
C TYR A 25 8.63 5.91 -2.33
N GLU A 26 8.80 5.18 -3.44
CA GLU A 26 10.14 4.82 -3.94
C GLU A 26 11.04 6.04 -4.19
N ASP A 27 10.43 7.18 -4.51
CA ASP A 27 11.13 8.44 -4.74
C ASP A 27 11.88 8.92 -3.50
N ASP A 28 11.33 8.67 -2.30
CA ASP A 28 11.81 9.22 -1.04
C ASP A 28 12.43 8.13 -0.14
N CYS A 29 12.05 6.87 -0.33
CA CYS A 29 12.63 5.72 0.36
C CYS A 29 13.88 5.23 -0.38
N LYS A 30 15.06 5.63 0.10
CA LYS A 30 16.37 5.21 -0.45
C LYS A 30 16.78 3.82 0.02
N ILE A 31 15.94 2.84 -0.26
CA ILE A 31 16.16 1.42 0.03
C ILE A 31 15.96 0.58 -1.23
N ALA A 32 16.49 -0.64 -1.24
CA ALA A 32 16.12 -1.62 -2.25
C ALA A 32 14.61 -1.92 -2.18
N PRO A 33 13.97 -2.32 -3.30
CA PRO A 33 12.58 -2.77 -3.28
C PRO A 33 12.35 -3.80 -2.16
N PRO A 34 11.40 -3.55 -1.25
CA PRO A 34 11.19 -4.43 -0.11
C PRO A 34 10.49 -5.72 -0.52
N ASP A 35 10.79 -6.79 0.20
CA ASP A 35 9.93 -7.97 0.25
C ASP A 35 8.67 -7.61 1.06
N TRP A 36 7.55 -7.44 0.36
CA TRP A 36 6.30 -7.04 0.98
C TRP A 36 5.71 -8.11 1.89
N ASP A 37 5.92 -9.40 1.61
CA ASP A 37 5.47 -10.47 2.51
C ASP A 37 6.22 -10.42 3.84
N ALA A 38 7.55 -10.27 3.79
CA ALA A 38 8.36 -10.12 4.99
C ALA A 38 7.99 -8.84 5.78
N VAL A 39 7.74 -7.74 5.06
CA VAL A 39 7.32 -6.47 5.68
C VAL A 39 5.98 -6.61 6.38
N PHE A 40 4.96 -7.18 5.71
CA PHE A 40 3.63 -7.33 6.30
C PHE A 40 3.58 -8.40 7.40
N ALA A 41 4.41 -9.45 7.32
CA ALA A 41 4.59 -10.39 8.43
C ALA A 41 5.13 -9.67 9.68
N ARG A 42 6.17 -8.85 9.54
CA ARG A 42 6.73 -8.08 10.66
C ARG A 42 5.75 -7.02 11.18
N LEU A 43 5.00 -6.37 10.29
CA LEU A 43 3.95 -5.41 10.67
C LEU A 43 2.83 -6.09 11.46
N GLY A 44 2.38 -7.26 11.00
CA GLY A 44 1.36 -8.06 11.66
C GLY A 44 1.77 -8.52 13.06
N GLY A 45 3.05 -8.81 13.28
CA GLY A 45 3.57 -9.09 14.62
C GLY A 45 3.56 -7.86 15.54
N LEU A 46 3.81 -6.66 14.99
CA LEU A 46 3.81 -5.43 15.78
C LEU A 46 2.40 -4.92 16.11
N PHE A 47 1.43 -5.19 15.23
CA PHE A 47 0.02 -4.83 15.34
C PHE A 47 -0.86 -6.08 15.21
N PRO A 48 -1.03 -6.87 16.28
CA PRO A 48 -1.58 -8.23 16.20
C PRO A 48 -3.07 -8.31 15.83
N HIS A 49 -3.83 -7.23 16.00
CA HIS A 49 -5.28 -7.22 15.75
C HIS A 49 -5.69 -6.46 14.48
N ALA A 50 -4.76 -5.73 13.85
CA ALA A 50 -5.07 -4.87 12.72
C ALA A 50 -5.17 -5.65 11.39
N ALA A 51 -6.06 -5.22 10.51
CA ALA A 51 -5.92 -5.41 9.08
C ALA A 51 -4.76 -4.56 8.55
N LEU A 52 -4.03 -5.09 7.57
CA LEU A 52 -2.78 -4.51 7.08
C LEU A 52 -2.90 -4.14 5.62
N GLY A 53 -2.21 -3.09 5.20
CA GLY A 53 -2.35 -2.59 3.83
C GLY A 53 -1.43 -1.43 3.48
N PHE A 54 -1.62 -0.86 2.29
CA PHE A 54 -1.00 0.43 1.94
C PHE A 54 -1.95 1.59 2.14
N GLY A 55 -1.38 2.66 2.70
CA GLY A 55 -2.05 3.91 2.96
C GLY A 55 -1.86 4.87 1.82
N GLU A 56 -0.66 4.94 1.25
CA GLU A 56 -0.39 5.69 0.03
C GLU A 56 0.75 5.05 -0.75
N VAL A 57 0.65 5.09 -2.07
CA VAL A 57 1.73 4.78 -3.01
C VAL A 57 1.69 5.79 -4.15
N GLY A 58 2.82 6.04 -4.80
CA GLY A 58 2.86 6.90 -5.97
C GLY A 58 4.25 7.41 -6.29
N THR A 59 4.30 8.29 -7.28
CA THR A 59 5.55 8.92 -7.71
C THR A 59 5.30 10.32 -8.26
N ARG A 60 6.32 11.17 -8.16
CA ARG A 60 6.40 12.48 -8.81
C ARG A 60 6.85 12.37 -10.27
N HIS A 61 7.45 11.23 -10.66
CA HIS A 61 8.01 11.01 -11.99
C HIS A 61 6.93 10.53 -12.97
N ALA A 62 6.56 11.40 -13.92
CA ALA A 62 5.44 11.16 -14.84
C ALA A 62 5.60 9.87 -15.68
N ASP A 63 6.82 9.57 -16.11
CA ASP A 63 7.19 8.39 -16.89
C ASP A 63 7.06 7.07 -16.12
N ARG A 64 7.11 7.11 -14.78
CA ARG A 64 7.00 5.92 -13.92
C ARG A 64 5.58 5.62 -13.45
N LYS A 65 4.65 6.57 -13.56
CA LYS A 65 3.29 6.45 -12.98
C LYS A 65 2.56 5.19 -13.43
N ARG A 66 2.50 4.95 -14.74
CA ARG A 66 1.82 3.78 -15.31
C ARG A 66 2.39 2.46 -14.80
N ALA A 67 3.71 2.34 -14.77
CA ALA A 67 4.39 1.14 -14.30
C ALA A 67 4.15 0.89 -12.81
N LEU A 68 4.16 1.94 -11.99
CA LEU A 68 3.91 1.82 -10.55
C LEU A 68 2.44 1.54 -10.22
N ILE A 69 1.48 2.07 -10.99
CA ILE A 69 0.07 1.67 -10.88
C ILE A 69 -0.04 0.15 -11.11
N ALA A 70 0.48 -0.35 -12.22
CA ALA A 70 0.44 -1.79 -12.52
C ALA A 70 1.16 -2.63 -11.46
N HIS A 71 2.31 -2.16 -10.96
CA HIS A 71 3.06 -2.85 -9.91
C HIS A 71 2.26 -2.95 -8.61
N TYR A 72 1.90 -1.83 -7.99
CA TYR A 72 1.31 -1.83 -6.65
C TYR A 72 -0.09 -2.45 -6.63
N TYR A 73 -0.95 -2.08 -7.57
CA TYR A 73 -2.31 -2.63 -7.62
C TYR A 73 -2.34 -4.10 -8.08
N GLY A 74 -1.26 -4.58 -8.72
CA GLY A 74 -1.07 -5.98 -9.08
C GLY A 74 -0.32 -6.81 -8.02
N LEU A 75 0.06 -6.23 -6.89
CA LEU A 75 0.80 -6.96 -5.84
C LEU A 75 -0.08 -8.04 -5.19
N THR A 76 0.51 -9.23 -5.06
CA THR A 76 0.00 -10.30 -4.20
C THR A 76 0.82 -10.32 -2.91
N VAL A 77 0.15 -10.11 -1.78
CA VAL A 77 0.72 -10.24 -0.44
C VAL A 77 -0.05 -11.34 0.30
N HIS A 78 0.67 -12.31 0.84
CA HIS A 78 0.13 -13.57 1.35
C HIS A 78 -0.29 -13.51 2.83
N HIS A 79 -0.04 -12.39 3.51
CA HIS A 79 -0.41 -12.26 4.92
C HIS A 79 -1.96 -12.33 5.07
N PRO A 80 -2.51 -13.19 5.96
CA PRO A 80 -3.96 -13.46 6.02
C PRO A 80 -4.82 -12.29 6.50
N ARG A 81 -4.20 -11.24 7.03
CA ARG A 81 -4.86 -9.95 7.39
C ARG A 81 -4.55 -8.83 6.40
N TYR A 82 -3.89 -9.12 5.28
CA TYR A 82 -3.67 -8.13 4.24
C TYR A 82 -4.98 -7.82 3.51
N VAL A 83 -5.29 -6.54 3.35
CA VAL A 83 -6.56 -6.07 2.76
C VAL A 83 -6.35 -5.16 1.55
N GLY A 84 -5.13 -5.13 0.99
CA GLY A 84 -4.79 -4.18 -0.05
C GLY A 84 -4.68 -2.77 0.52
N GLY A 85 -5.46 -1.84 -0.01
CA GLY A 85 -5.19 -0.41 0.15
C GLY A 85 -4.01 -0.04 -0.74
N TYR A 86 -4.22 0.95 -1.60
CA TYR A 86 -3.22 1.50 -2.52
C TYR A 86 -3.71 2.89 -2.91
N PHE A 87 -3.78 3.83 -1.96
CA PHE A 87 -4.32 5.14 -2.31
C PHE A 87 -3.27 5.90 -3.14
N TRP A 88 -3.57 6.09 -4.43
CA TRP A 88 -2.62 6.72 -5.35
C TRP A 88 -2.41 8.18 -4.98
N TRP A 89 -1.17 8.51 -4.61
CA TRP A 89 -0.77 9.89 -4.41
C TRP A 89 -0.94 10.67 -5.72
N TYR A 90 -1.61 11.83 -5.63
CA TYR A 90 -2.06 12.62 -6.77
C TYR A 90 -3.19 12.05 -7.63
N PHE A 91 -4.03 11.14 -7.09
CA PHE A 91 -5.20 10.63 -7.83
C PHE A 91 -6.03 11.73 -8.49
N ARG A 92 -6.34 12.81 -7.77
CA ARG A 92 -7.12 13.93 -8.35
C ARG A 92 -6.43 14.54 -9.56
N GLN A 93 -5.12 14.76 -9.50
CA GLN A 93 -4.36 15.43 -10.55
C GLN A 93 -4.14 14.51 -11.75
N ASP A 94 -3.98 13.20 -11.51
CA ASP A 94 -3.59 12.24 -12.52
C ASP A 94 -4.80 11.57 -13.20
N MET A 95 -5.89 11.34 -12.47
CA MET A 95 -7.03 10.53 -12.90
C MET A 95 -8.29 11.37 -13.13
N VAL A 96 -8.39 12.59 -12.59
CA VAL A 96 -9.62 13.41 -12.66
C VAL A 96 -9.42 14.62 -13.57
N PRO A 97 -10.31 14.86 -14.57
CA PRO A 97 -11.47 14.04 -14.96
C PRO A 97 -11.09 12.71 -15.63
N ARG A 98 -12.04 11.77 -15.75
CA ARG A 98 -11.82 10.42 -16.34
C ARG A 98 -11.24 10.41 -17.77
N SER A 99 -11.23 11.55 -18.45
CA SER A 99 -10.58 11.71 -19.76
C SER A 99 -9.05 11.77 -19.68
N ARG A 100 -8.46 11.90 -18.48
CA ARG A 100 -7.00 11.86 -18.31
C ARG A 100 -6.46 10.46 -18.64
N PRO A 101 -5.29 10.35 -19.28
CA PRO A 101 -4.75 9.05 -19.72
C PRO A 101 -4.64 8.01 -18.60
N LEU A 102 -4.12 8.41 -17.43
CA LEU A 102 -3.90 7.50 -16.29
C LEU A 102 -5.20 6.98 -15.66
N TRP A 103 -6.37 7.52 -16.00
CA TRP A 103 -7.64 6.93 -15.58
C TRP A 103 -7.80 5.51 -16.10
N ARG A 104 -7.41 5.24 -17.35
CA ARG A 104 -7.54 3.89 -17.93
C ARG A 104 -6.62 2.90 -17.23
N ASP A 105 -5.37 3.30 -16.99
CA ASP A 105 -4.39 2.45 -16.32
C ASP A 105 -4.84 2.04 -14.91
N ILE A 106 -5.42 2.97 -14.13
CA ILE A 106 -5.89 2.65 -12.78
C ILE A 106 -7.21 1.86 -12.78
N ASP A 107 -8.11 2.11 -13.74
CA ASP A 107 -9.36 1.36 -13.89
C ASP A 107 -9.08 -0.10 -14.26
N ASP A 108 -8.15 -0.34 -15.19
CA ASP A 108 -7.69 -1.67 -15.56
C ASP A 108 -7.03 -2.37 -14.37
N ALA A 109 -6.22 -1.64 -13.60
CA ALA A 109 -5.59 -2.18 -12.39
C ALA A 109 -6.62 -2.60 -11.34
N PHE A 110 -7.64 -1.79 -11.06
CA PHE A 110 -8.73 -2.15 -10.14
C PHE A 110 -9.48 -3.41 -10.58
N ARG A 111 -9.73 -3.56 -11.88
CA ARG A 111 -10.41 -4.75 -12.42
C ARG A 111 -9.55 -6.02 -12.31
N ALA A 112 -8.24 -5.87 -12.36
CA ALA A 112 -7.28 -6.96 -12.27
C ALA A 112 -6.89 -7.30 -10.82
N MET A 113 -7.27 -6.49 -9.82
CA MET A 113 -6.94 -6.75 -8.43
C MET A 113 -7.46 -8.12 -8.00
N PRO A 114 -6.66 -8.92 -7.27
CA PRO A 114 -7.14 -10.18 -6.71
C PRO A 114 -8.36 -9.92 -5.83
N ALA A 115 -9.48 -10.58 -6.12
CA ALA A 115 -10.62 -10.56 -5.22
C ALA A 115 -10.16 -11.09 -3.85
N PRO A 116 -10.59 -10.49 -2.73
CA PRO A 116 -10.30 -11.05 -1.41
C PRO A 116 -10.77 -12.50 -1.41
N LEU A 117 -9.88 -13.43 -1.05
CA LEU A 117 -10.30 -14.79 -0.74
C LEU A 117 -11.31 -14.66 0.39
N THR A 118 -12.58 -14.86 0.06
CA THR A 118 -13.71 -14.87 1.01
C THR A 118 -13.33 -15.73 2.20
N ARG A 119 -13.33 -15.14 3.39
CA ARG A 119 -13.26 -15.87 4.66
C ARG A 119 -14.57 -16.58 4.94
#